data_AF-A0AA36BTS7-F1
#
_entry.id   AF-A0AA36BTS7-F1
#
_cell.length_a   1.000
_cell.length_b   1.000
_cell.length_c   1.000
_cell.angle_alpha   90.00
_cell.angle_beta   90.00
_cell.angle_gamma   90.00
#
_symmetry.space_group_name_H-M   'P 1'
#
loop_
_entity.id
_entity.type
_entity.pdbx_description
1 polymer ?
#
loop_
_entity_poly.entity_id
_entity_poly.type
_entity_poly.pdbx_seq_one_letter_code
_entity_poly.pdbx_strand_id
1 'polypeptide(L)'
;MNTWRVLWRLQTGLFSKMQPAFIQKYPSSWTPFNNRRQMLCMLSKCHGNIDPRSSVSLTASYNWCHIREYAKASKSKKKTTGKPKVFVSDDQMEEVINLTAFKSEMSSVLEQLQLDYLNQLSLRVSTRVFDTITVKIENKEFRLNQIAQIIQKNPSLIVINLRESTQYLPIVKNAIIKSGAAINPQVDGTTIFIPIPKVSKEHREKLCKSAKTFCDKSKQKLREICNRYTKKLKASKGAFSEDLIMNIQESLINQMQGKMTEAEEMMARKQKDLLGDQK
;
A
#
# COMPACT_ATOMS: atom_id res chain seq x y z
N MET A 1 54.10 -18.91 -6.92
CA MET A 1 53.93 -18.69 -5.45
C MET A 1 52.72 -17.79 -5.27
N ASN A 2 51.49 -18.30 -5.44
CA ASN A 2 50.60 -18.83 -4.39
C ASN A 2 50.68 -18.07 -3.06
N THR A 3 49.59 -17.38 -2.67
CA THR A 3 48.77 -17.70 -1.47
C THR A 3 47.78 -16.57 -1.16
N TRP A 4 46.58 -16.57 -1.77
CA TRP A 4 45.35 -16.00 -1.14
C TRP A 4 44.12 -16.86 -1.53
N ARG A 5 44.36 -18.17 -1.63
CA ARG A 5 43.36 -19.22 -1.91
C ARG A 5 43.15 -20.07 -0.66
N VAL A 6 42.73 -19.49 0.45
CA VAL A 6 42.16 -20.20 1.60
C VAL A 6 41.28 -19.22 2.36
N LEU A 7 39.97 -19.21 2.09
CA LEU A 7 38.87 -18.84 3.01
C LEU A 7 37.55 -18.54 2.30
N TRP A 8 37.17 -19.31 1.29
CA TRP A 8 35.75 -19.43 0.92
C TRP A 8 35.47 -20.74 0.21
N ARG A 9 35.81 -21.83 0.90
CA ARG A 9 35.30 -23.17 0.58
C ARG A 9 34.81 -23.73 1.91
N LEU A 10 33.50 -23.71 2.12
CA LEU A 10 32.69 -24.64 2.92
C LEU A 10 31.26 -24.10 2.97
N GLN A 11 30.28 -25.01 2.81
CA GLN A 11 28.82 -24.80 2.63
C GLN A 11 28.44 -24.25 1.24
N THR A 12 27.86 -25.00 0.31
CA THR A 12 27.10 -26.27 0.28
C THR A 12 27.27 -26.82 -1.15
N GLY A 13 27.49 -28.10 -1.43
CA GLY A 13 26.64 -29.22 -1.04
C GLY A 13 25.72 -29.58 -2.21
N LEU A 14 26.13 -30.61 -2.97
CA LEU A 14 25.37 -31.49 -3.87
C LEU A 14 24.50 -30.86 -4.99
N PHE A 15 24.89 -30.96 -6.26
CA PHE A 15 24.67 -32.10 -7.18
C PHE A 15 23.21 -32.30 -7.66
N SER A 16 23.08 -32.28 -9.01
CA SER A 16 22.05 -32.93 -9.84
C SER A 16 20.77 -32.10 -10.05
N LYS A 17 20.42 -31.65 -11.27
CA LYS A 17 20.10 -32.47 -12.44
C LYS A 17 20.06 -31.63 -13.74
N MET A 18 20.56 -32.24 -14.83
CA MET A 18 20.14 -32.19 -16.26
C MET A 18 19.67 -30.86 -16.87
N GLN A 19 20.01 -30.44 -18.10
CA GLN A 19 20.95 -30.80 -19.16
C GLN A 19 20.97 -29.56 -20.10
N PRO A 20 21.97 -29.39 -20.97
CA PRO A 20 22.29 -28.12 -21.61
C PRO A 20 21.66 -27.98 -23.00
N ALA A 21 21.28 -26.76 -23.38
CA ALA A 21 21.22 -26.38 -24.78
C ALA A 21 21.70 -24.93 -24.94
N PHE A 22 22.61 -24.78 -25.89
CA PHE A 22 23.00 -23.52 -26.52
C PHE A 22 23.99 -22.61 -25.79
N ILE A 23 25.24 -23.08 -25.74
CA ILE A 23 26.41 -22.20 -25.75
C ILE A 23 26.62 -21.76 -27.20
N GLN A 24 26.44 -20.48 -27.50
CA GLN A 24 27.27 -19.83 -28.50
C GLN A 24 27.84 -18.53 -27.93
N LYS A 25 29.16 -18.50 -27.92
CA LYS A 25 30.06 -17.51 -27.33
C LYS A 25 29.81 -16.12 -27.89
N TYR A 26 29.67 -15.11 -27.02
CA TYR A 26 29.97 -13.73 -27.38
C TYR A 26 31.39 -13.37 -26.89
N PRO A 27 32.22 -12.72 -27.72
CA PRO A 27 33.59 -12.40 -27.36
C PRO A 27 33.68 -11.29 -26.30
N SER A 28 34.58 -11.52 -25.35
CA SER A 28 35.02 -10.63 -24.29
C SER A 28 35.87 -9.49 -24.83
N SER A 29 35.23 -8.40 -25.26
CA SER A 29 35.87 -7.09 -25.40
C SER A 29 34.81 -5.99 -25.48
N TRP A 30 34.34 -5.51 -24.32
CA TRP A 30 33.61 -4.25 -24.24
C TRP A 30 34.24 -3.42 -23.12
N THR A 31 35.24 -2.61 -23.49
CA THR A 31 35.61 -1.42 -22.73
C THR A 31 34.64 -0.28 -23.09
N PRO A 32 34.43 0.71 -22.21
CA PRO A 32 33.46 1.77 -22.45
C PRO A 32 34.02 2.74 -23.50
N PHE A 33 33.44 2.75 -24.70
CA PHE A 33 33.86 3.65 -25.78
C PHE A 33 33.20 5.02 -25.64
N ASN A 34 34.07 5.98 -25.32
CA ASN A 34 33.84 7.41 -25.30
C ASN A 34 34.04 7.99 -26.71
N ASN A 35 33.01 8.09 -27.56
CA ASN A 35 32.93 9.19 -28.54
C ASN A 35 31.60 9.29 -29.32
N ARG A 36 31.24 10.53 -29.61
CA ARG A 36 29.93 11.04 -30.08
C ARG A 36 29.63 10.84 -31.58
N ARG A 37 30.24 9.86 -32.26
CA ARG A 37 30.27 9.82 -33.75
C ARG A 37 29.57 8.64 -34.44
N GLN A 38 28.77 7.84 -33.73
CA GLN A 38 28.00 6.74 -34.34
C GLN A 38 26.53 6.69 -33.93
N MET A 39 25.87 7.86 -33.88
CA MET A 39 24.41 7.95 -33.72
C MET A 39 23.73 8.49 -34.98
N LEU A 40 24.35 8.31 -36.15
CA LEU A 40 23.87 8.83 -37.45
C LEU A 40 23.73 7.74 -38.53
N CYS A 41 23.74 6.46 -38.16
CA CYS A 41 23.60 5.35 -39.13
C CYS A 41 22.39 4.43 -38.89
N MET A 42 21.45 4.80 -38.01
CA MET A 42 20.23 4.01 -37.76
C MET A 42 18.92 4.80 -37.91
N LEU A 43 18.93 5.82 -38.77
CA LEU A 43 17.71 6.51 -39.22
C LEU A 43 17.72 6.65 -40.74
N SER A 44 17.84 5.54 -41.45
CA SER A 44 17.59 5.50 -42.90
C SER A 44 17.16 4.10 -43.32
N LYS A 45 15.86 3.83 -43.17
CA LYS A 45 15.09 2.79 -43.89
C LYS A 45 13.63 2.82 -43.44
N CYS A 46 12.89 3.84 -43.87
CA CYS A 46 11.43 3.85 -43.97
C CYS A 46 11.05 4.82 -45.10
N HIS A 47 10.15 4.39 -45.99
CA HIS A 47 9.78 4.94 -47.30
C HIS A 47 10.82 4.65 -48.40
N GLY A 48 10.48 4.15 -49.58
CA GLY A 48 9.22 4.10 -50.32
C GLY A 48 9.61 4.32 -51.78
N ASN A 49 9.23 3.40 -52.66
CA ASN A 49 9.64 3.32 -54.06
C ASN A 49 9.18 4.57 -54.85
N ILE A 50 10.10 5.36 -55.43
CA ILE A 50 9.79 6.48 -56.35
C ILE A 50 10.88 6.57 -57.43
N ASP A 51 10.44 6.63 -58.69
CA ASP A 51 11.23 6.54 -59.93
C ASP A 51 12.17 7.75 -60.20
N PRO A 52 13.33 7.56 -60.87
CA PRO A 52 14.36 8.59 -61.00
C PRO A 52 14.24 9.50 -62.24
N ARG A 53 13.02 9.83 -62.73
CA ARG A 53 12.83 10.82 -63.80
C ARG A 53 11.65 11.75 -63.52
N SER A 54 11.84 12.70 -62.61
CA SER A 54 11.06 13.94 -62.61
C SER A 54 11.91 15.08 -62.04
N SER A 55 12.07 16.15 -62.83
CA SER A 55 12.66 17.40 -62.38
C SER A 55 11.58 18.19 -61.65
N VAL A 56 11.54 18.09 -60.32
CA VAL A 56 10.69 18.95 -59.50
C VAL A 56 11.61 19.77 -58.59
N SER A 57 11.53 21.08 -58.75
CA SER A 57 12.24 22.08 -57.95
C SER A 57 11.86 21.95 -56.47
N LEU A 58 12.81 21.51 -55.64
CA LEU A 58 12.68 21.53 -54.19
C LEU A 58 12.95 22.95 -53.67
N THR A 59 11.91 23.77 -53.54
CA THR A 59 11.94 24.90 -52.60
C THR A 59 11.73 24.36 -51.19
N ALA A 60 12.77 23.73 -50.63
CA ALA A 60 12.79 23.37 -49.22
C ALA A 60 12.97 24.66 -48.40
N SER A 61 11.87 25.24 -47.93
CA SER A 61 11.89 26.25 -46.88
C SER A 61 12.40 25.57 -45.61
N TYR A 62 13.66 25.81 -45.27
CA TYR A 62 14.25 25.38 -44.00
C TYR A 62 13.63 26.19 -42.86
N ASN A 63 12.54 25.70 -42.27
CA ASN A 63 12.15 26.14 -40.94
C ASN A 63 13.20 25.63 -39.94
N TRP A 64 14.08 26.55 -39.52
CA TRP A 64 15.01 26.35 -38.42
C TRP A 64 14.20 26.13 -37.14
N CYS A 65 14.00 24.86 -36.78
CA CYS A 65 13.54 24.52 -35.44
C CYS A 65 14.72 24.75 -34.49
N HIS A 66 14.70 25.85 -33.72
CA HIS A 66 15.64 26.08 -32.63
C HIS A 66 15.50 24.96 -31.60
N ILE A 67 16.34 23.91 -31.72
CA ILE A 67 16.56 22.97 -30.64
C ILE A 67 17.28 23.74 -29.52
N ARG A 68 16.55 24.07 -28.45
CA ARG A 68 17.16 24.51 -27.20
C ARG A 68 17.90 23.31 -26.59
N GLU A 69 19.20 23.23 -26.84
CA GLU A 69 20.09 22.38 -26.05
C GLU A 69 20.10 22.92 -24.61
N TYR A 70 19.35 22.28 -23.72
CA TYR A 70 19.58 22.43 -22.29
C TYR A 70 20.92 21.75 -21.97
N ALA A 71 21.98 22.55 -21.83
CA ALA A 71 23.18 22.11 -21.15
C ALA A 71 22.80 21.70 -19.72
N LYS A 72 22.74 20.40 -19.44
CA LYS A 72 22.72 19.92 -18.06
C LYS A 72 24.07 20.29 -17.45
N ALA A 73 24.11 21.40 -16.71
CA ALA A 73 25.22 21.70 -15.83
C ALA A 73 25.48 20.46 -14.96
N SER A 74 26.65 19.85 -15.11
CA SER A 74 27.14 18.86 -14.16
C SER A 74 27.30 19.59 -12.84
N LYS A 75 26.32 19.40 -11.93
CA LYS A 75 26.47 19.81 -10.55
C LYS A 75 27.65 19.00 -10.00
N SER A 76 28.83 19.61 -9.99
CA SER A 76 29.87 19.23 -9.04
C SER A 76 29.18 19.21 -7.68
N LYS A 77 29.18 18.05 -7.02
CA LYS A 77 28.77 17.93 -5.63
C LYS A 77 29.70 18.84 -4.84
N LYS A 78 29.32 20.10 -4.66
CA LYS A 78 29.80 20.92 -3.55
C LYS A 78 29.40 20.11 -2.33
N LYS A 79 30.39 19.45 -1.71
CA LYS A 79 30.24 18.75 -0.45
C LYS A 79 29.92 19.83 0.57
N THR A 80 28.64 20.18 0.70
CA THR A 80 28.16 20.95 1.82
C THR A 80 28.50 20.10 3.02
N THR A 81 29.49 20.55 3.78
CA THR A 81 29.76 20.08 5.13
C THR A 81 28.40 20.00 5.82
N GLY A 82 27.93 18.78 6.05
CA GLY A 82 26.62 18.55 6.65
C GLY A 82 26.63 19.29 7.98
N LYS A 83 25.74 20.28 8.12
CA LYS A 83 25.49 20.87 9.44
C LYS A 83 25.21 19.69 10.38
N PRO A 84 25.83 19.65 11.57
CA PRO A 84 25.55 18.59 12.53
C PRO A 84 24.04 18.53 12.73
N LYS A 85 23.47 17.32 12.67
CA LYS A 85 22.03 17.11 12.87
C LYS A 85 21.74 17.49 14.32
N VAL A 86 21.32 18.73 14.54
CA VAL A 86 21.03 19.24 15.88
C VAL A 86 19.83 18.46 16.38
N PHE A 87 20.03 17.63 17.39
CA PHE A 87 18.93 17.06 18.16
C PHE A 87 18.35 18.20 18.98
N VAL A 88 17.21 18.72 18.55
CA VAL A 88 16.40 19.60 19.39
C VAL A 88 15.82 18.74 20.49
N SER A 89 16.10 19.07 21.74
CA SER A 89 15.49 18.41 22.89
C SER A 89 13.99 18.66 22.87
N ASP A 90 13.20 17.64 23.24
CA ASP A 90 11.73 17.74 23.28
C ASP A 90 11.28 18.97 24.10
N ASP A 91 11.96 19.28 25.21
CA ASP A 91 11.68 20.45 26.07
C ASP A 91 11.74 21.79 25.31
N GLN A 92 12.70 21.97 24.40
CA GLN A 92 12.83 23.20 23.59
C GLN A 92 11.71 23.34 22.57
N MET A 93 11.08 22.24 22.17
CA MET A 93 9.97 22.26 21.22
C MET A 93 8.63 22.54 21.92
N GLU A 94 8.49 22.19 23.21
CA GLU A 94 7.29 22.45 24.01
C GLU A 94 7.04 23.94 24.23
N GLU A 95 8.09 24.75 24.35
CA GLU A 95 7.98 26.21 24.48
C GLU A 95 7.32 26.90 23.28
N VAL A 96 7.45 26.30 22.09
CA VAL A 96 6.98 26.88 20.82
C VAL A 96 5.67 26.24 20.36
N ILE A 97 5.48 24.95 20.63
CA ILE A 97 4.30 24.18 20.21
C ILE A 97 3.90 23.18 21.30
N ASN A 98 2.59 22.99 21.48
CA ASN A 98 2.04 21.86 22.23
C ASN A 98 2.38 20.51 21.56
N LEU A 99 3.51 19.89 21.95
CA LEU A 99 3.97 18.61 21.40
C LEU A 99 3.07 17.44 21.78
N THR A 100 2.50 17.49 22.98
CA THR A 100 1.58 16.46 23.49
C THR A 100 0.38 16.32 22.56
N ALA A 101 -0.26 17.44 22.20
CA ALA A 101 -1.38 17.48 21.25
C ALA A 101 -0.98 16.97 19.85
N PHE A 102 0.19 17.36 19.36
CA PHE A 102 0.71 16.88 18.07
C PHE A 102 0.90 15.36 18.04
N LYS A 103 1.58 14.81 19.07
CA LYS A 103 1.84 13.37 19.20
C LYS A 103 0.52 12.59 19.33
N SER A 104 -0.45 13.10 20.11
CA SER A 104 -1.76 12.46 20.28
C SER A 104 -2.62 12.47 19.01
N GLU A 105 -2.60 13.58 18.25
CA GLU A 105 -3.32 13.65 16.97
C GLU A 105 -2.73 12.65 15.96
N MET A 106 -1.40 12.51 15.92
CA MET A 106 -0.73 11.54 15.06
C MET A 106 -1.05 10.09 15.44
N SER A 107 -1.05 9.75 16.73
CA SER A 107 -1.40 8.39 17.18
C SER A 107 -2.87 8.07 16.87
N SER A 108 -3.78 9.02 17.06
CA SER A 108 -5.20 8.84 16.75
C SER A 108 -5.44 8.50 15.27
N VAL A 109 -4.66 9.06 14.34
CA VAL A 109 -4.75 8.70 12.92
C VAL A 109 -4.36 7.24 12.67
N LEU A 110 -3.35 6.72 13.38
CA LEU A 110 -2.96 5.31 13.26
C LEU A 110 -4.00 4.39 13.90
N GLU A 111 -4.59 4.77 15.03
CA GLU A 111 -5.68 4.03 15.67
C GLU A 111 -6.91 3.95 14.75
N GLN A 112 -7.28 5.07 14.10
CA GLN A 112 -8.36 5.08 13.10
C GLN A 112 -8.05 4.13 11.94
N LEU A 113 -6.81 4.13 11.43
CA LEU A 113 -6.39 3.21 10.36
C LEU A 113 -6.52 1.74 10.80
N GLN A 114 -6.16 1.42 12.05
CA GLN A 114 -6.33 0.08 12.60
C GLN A 114 -7.80 -0.34 12.68
N LEU A 115 -8.68 0.56 13.15
CA LEU A 115 -10.12 0.32 13.22
C LEU A 115 -10.73 0.11 11.83
N ASP A 116 -10.35 0.93 10.85
CA ASP A 116 -10.80 0.79 9.46
C ASP A 116 -10.40 -0.58 8.89
N TYR A 117 -9.17 -1.04 9.17
CA TYR A 117 -8.70 -2.36 8.76
C TYR A 117 -9.46 -3.50 9.44
N LEU A 118 -9.82 -3.38 10.72
CA LEU A 118 -10.60 -4.41 11.41
C LEU A 118 -12.04 -4.50 10.89
N ASN A 119 -12.64 -3.36 10.57
CA ASN A 119 -14.05 -3.30 10.16
C ASN A 119 -14.25 -3.69 8.70
N GLN A 120 -13.36 -3.27 7.80
CA GLN A 120 -13.58 -3.41 6.36
C GLN A 120 -12.73 -4.48 5.67
N LEU A 121 -11.58 -4.84 6.24
CA LEU A 121 -10.61 -5.74 5.60
C LEU A 121 -10.55 -7.13 6.26
N SER A 122 -11.70 -7.65 6.68
CA SER A 122 -11.77 -9.02 7.21
C SER A 122 -12.06 -10.02 6.09
N LEU A 123 -11.24 -11.07 5.98
CA LEU A 123 -11.56 -12.24 5.15
C LEU A 123 -12.57 -13.18 5.81
N ARG A 124 -12.70 -13.08 7.14
CA ARG A 124 -13.58 -13.93 7.94
C ARG A 124 -14.89 -13.20 8.13
N VAL A 125 -16.00 -13.89 7.86
CA VAL A 125 -17.31 -13.41 8.27
C VAL A 125 -17.33 -13.42 9.79
N SER A 126 -17.47 -12.22 10.38
CA SER A 126 -17.61 -12.08 11.83
C SER A 126 -19.05 -12.37 12.23
N THR A 127 -19.24 -12.90 13.44
CA THR A 127 -20.57 -13.11 14.01
C THR A 127 -21.33 -11.79 14.20
N ARG A 128 -20.60 -10.67 14.28
CA ARG A 128 -21.16 -9.31 14.42
C ARG A 128 -22.07 -8.89 13.27
N VAL A 129 -21.90 -9.46 12.07
CA VAL A 129 -22.77 -9.16 10.92
C VAL A 129 -24.22 -9.57 11.19
N PHE A 130 -24.43 -10.59 12.03
CA PHE A 130 -25.74 -11.10 12.37
C PHE A 130 -26.41 -10.33 13.51
N ASP A 131 -25.67 -9.50 14.26
CA ASP A 131 -26.21 -8.70 15.36
C ASP A 131 -27.13 -7.56 14.87
N THR A 132 -26.95 -7.10 13.63
CA THR A 132 -27.76 -6.05 13.01
C THR A 132 -29.10 -6.57 12.46
N ILE A 133 -29.28 -7.89 12.38
CA ILE A 133 -30.47 -8.52 11.82
C ILE A 133 -31.60 -8.46 12.85
N THR A 134 -32.72 -7.86 12.45
CA THR A 134 -33.96 -7.83 13.24
C THR A 134 -34.93 -8.90 12.75
N VAL A 135 -35.60 -9.55 13.70
CA VAL A 135 -36.58 -10.60 13.48
C VAL A 135 -37.91 -10.14 14.06
N LYS A 136 -38.99 -10.24 13.28
CA LYS A 136 -40.36 -9.89 13.71
C LYS A 136 -41.07 -11.15 14.19
N ILE A 137 -41.38 -11.20 15.48
CA ILE A 137 -42.17 -12.28 16.10
C ILE A 137 -43.42 -11.64 16.70
N GLU A 138 -44.61 -12.10 16.28
CA GLU A 138 -45.90 -11.71 16.90
C GLU A 138 -46.04 -10.19 17.13
N ASN A 139 -45.71 -9.39 16.10
CA ASN A 139 -45.74 -7.92 16.08
C ASN A 139 -44.68 -7.19 16.93
N LYS A 140 -43.70 -7.89 17.49
CA LYS A 140 -42.54 -7.30 18.16
C LYS A 140 -41.26 -7.55 17.36
N GLU A 141 -40.37 -6.57 17.40
CA GLU A 141 -39.05 -6.65 16.75
C GLU A 141 -37.99 -7.01 17.80
N PHE A 142 -37.24 -8.07 17.53
CA PHE A 142 -36.15 -8.53 18.36
C PHE A 142 -34.86 -8.62 17.54
N ARG A 143 -33.71 -8.48 18.20
CA ARG A 143 -32.42 -8.75 17.54
C ARG A 143 -32.15 -10.24 17.52
N LEU A 144 -31.50 -10.71 16.46
CA LEU A 144 -31.20 -12.13 16.30
C LEU A 144 -30.40 -12.72 17.48
N ASN A 145 -29.46 -11.96 18.04
CA ASN A 145 -28.64 -12.35 19.20
C ASN A 145 -29.45 -12.56 20.50
N GLN A 146 -30.63 -11.95 20.62
CA GLN A 146 -31.51 -12.16 21.79
C GLN A 146 -32.24 -13.50 21.71
N ILE A 147 -32.64 -13.90 20.50
CA ILE A 147 -33.44 -15.11 20.25
C ILE A 147 -32.54 -16.35 20.06
N ALA A 148 -31.35 -16.16 19.52
CA ALA A 148 -30.48 -17.25 19.10
C ALA A 148 -29.02 -17.03 19.52
N GLN A 149 -28.34 -18.14 19.82
CA GLN A 149 -26.91 -18.19 20.05
C GLN A 149 -26.18 -18.45 18.73
N ILE A 150 -25.27 -17.55 18.37
CA ILE A 150 -24.52 -17.61 17.10
C ILE A 150 -23.11 -18.12 17.39
N ILE A 151 -22.75 -19.24 16.77
CA ILE A 151 -21.46 -19.92 16.98
C ILE A 151 -20.79 -20.14 15.63
N GLN A 152 -19.53 -19.75 15.51
CA GLN A 152 -18.72 -20.09 14.35
C GLN A 152 -18.07 -21.46 14.57
N LYS A 153 -18.58 -22.51 13.93
CA LYS A 153 -18.02 -23.88 14.06
C LYS A 153 -16.76 -24.03 13.21
N ASN A 154 -16.83 -23.60 11.95
CA ASN A 154 -15.72 -23.62 10.99
C ASN A 154 -15.67 -22.26 10.26
N PRO A 155 -14.55 -21.86 9.64
CA PRO A 155 -14.50 -20.62 8.84
C PRO A 155 -15.52 -20.62 7.69
N SER A 156 -15.90 -21.80 7.20
CA SER A 156 -16.90 -21.99 6.14
C SER A 156 -18.33 -22.23 6.65
N LEU A 157 -18.55 -22.40 7.96
CA LEU A 157 -19.86 -22.77 8.52
C LEU A 157 -20.14 -22.04 9.83
N ILE A 158 -21.19 -21.23 9.82
CA ILE A 158 -21.77 -20.63 11.02
C ILE A 158 -23.01 -21.43 11.41
N VAL A 159 -23.15 -21.66 12.71
CA VAL A 159 -24.28 -22.36 13.31
C VAL A 159 -25.03 -21.37 14.18
N ILE A 160 -26.33 -21.27 13.96
CA ILE A 160 -27.23 -20.47 14.79
C ILE A 160 -28.16 -21.43 15.52
N ASN A 161 -28.04 -21.47 16.84
CA ASN A 161 -28.86 -22.28 17.71
C ASN A 161 -29.97 -21.40 18.28
N LEU A 162 -31.24 -21.71 18.02
CA LEU A 162 -32.33 -20.97 18.65
C LEU A 162 -32.45 -21.36 20.13
N ARG A 163 -32.60 -20.37 21.00
CA ARG A 163 -32.83 -20.60 22.44
C ARG A 163 -34.27 -20.97 22.74
N GLU A 164 -35.19 -20.31 22.04
CA GLU A 164 -36.63 -20.55 22.15
C GLU A 164 -37.11 -21.53 21.07
N SER A 165 -38.37 -21.95 21.20
CA SER A 165 -38.98 -23.06 20.45
C SER A 165 -38.73 -23.05 18.93
N THR A 166 -38.74 -24.26 18.34
CA THR A 166 -38.52 -24.52 16.91
C THR A 166 -39.50 -23.79 15.97
N GLN A 167 -40.59 -23.24 16.50
CA GLN A 167 -41.63 -22.55 15.73
C GLN A 167 -41.12 -21.26 15.07
N TYR A 168 -40.08 -20.62 15.63
CA TYR A 168 -39.53 -19.36 15.12
C TYR A 168 -38.44 -19.55 14.05
N LEU A 169 -38.03 -20.79 13.76
CA LEU A 169 -37.04 -21.12 12.72
C LEU A 169 -37.33 -20.54 11.33
N PRO A 170 -38.54 -20.72 10.74
CA PRO A 170 -38.83 -20.19 9.41
C PRO A 170 -38.79 -18.65 9.38
N ILE A 171 -39.19 -18.01 10.47
CA ILE A 171 -39.17 -16.54 10.60
C ILE A 171 -37.71 -16.05 10.63
N VAL A 172 -36.86 -16.67 11.44
CA VAL A 172 -35.43 -16.36 11.54
C VAL A 172 -34.73 -16.62 10.20
N LYS A 173 -35.00 -17.76 9.55
CA LYS A 173 -34.48 -18.10 8.22
C LYS A 173 -34.80 -16.99 7.20
N ASN A 174 -36.05 -16.56 7.17
CA ASN A 174 -36.51 -15.51 6.26
C ASN A 174 -35.89 -14.15 6.58
N ALA A 175 -35.67 -13.83 7.86
CA ALA A 175 -34.99 -12.59 8.26
C ALA A 175 -33.54 -12.56 7.77
N ILE A 176 -32.82 -13.68 7.86
CA ILE A 176 -31.43 -13.80 7.37
C ILE A 176 -31.36 -13.66 5.84
N ILE A 177 -32.32 -14.25 5.11
CA ILE A 177 -32.37 -14.10 3.64
C ILE A 177 -32.68 -12.63 3.26
N LYS A 178 -33.61 -11.99 3.98
CA LYS A 178 -33.98 -10.59 3.77
C LYS A 178 -32.86 -9.60 4.12
N SER A 179 -31.92 -9.96 5.01
CA SER A 179 -30.82 -9.06 5.40
C SER A 179 -29.77 -8.86 4.30
N GLY A 180 -29.95 -9.44 3.12
CA GLY A 180 -29.08 -9.23 1.96
C GLY A 180 -27.75 -9.98 2.02
N ALA A 181 -27.57 -10.85 3.02
CA ALA A 181 -26.52 -11.85 2.97
C ALA A 181 -26.94 -12.87 1.92
N ALA A 182 -26.34 -12.83 0.72
CA ALA A 182 -26.62 -13.72 -0.41
C ALA A 182 -26.17 -15.18 -0.12
N ILE A 183 -26.63 -15.74 0.98
CA ILE A 183 -26.28 -17.03 1.54
C ILE A 183 -27.58 -17.77 1.83
N ASN A 184 -27.64 -19.04 1.45
CA ASN A 184 -28.82 -19.86 1.70
C ASN A 184 -28.67 -20.63 3.03
N PRO A 185 -29.44 -20.27 4.09
CA PRO A 185 -29.44 -21.01 5.35
C PRO A 185 -30.14 -22.37 5.22
N GLN A 186 -29.49 -23.41 5.72
CA GLN A 186 -30.06 -24.76 5.87
C GLN A 186 -30.56 -24.96 7.31
N VAL A 187 -31.75 -25.54 7.47
CA VAL A 187 -32.34 -25.78 8.79
C VAL A 187 -32.25 -27.27 9.11
N ASP A 188 -31.80 -27.59 10.32
CA ASP A 188 -31.73 -28.96 10.85
C ASP A 188 -32.15 -28.96 12.33
N GLY A 189 -33.28 -29.61 12.62
CA GLY A 189 -33.86 -29.65 13.96
C GLY A 189 -34.07 -28.26 14.55
N THR A 190 -33.32 -27.93 15.60
CA THR A 190 -33.35 -26.63 16.32
C THR A 190 -32.27 -25.65 15.84
N THR A 191 -31.46 -26.02 14.85
CA THR A 191 -30.26 -25.29 14.43
C THR A 191 -30.31 -24.86 12.97
N ILE A 192 -29.70 -23.72 12.67
CA ILE A 192 -29.58 -23.18 11.31
C ILE A 192 -28.10 -23.15 10.93
N PHE A 193 -27.77 -23.82 9.83
CA PHE A 193 -26.45 -23.84 9.22
C PHE A 193 -26.35 -22.81 8.10
N ILE A 194 -25.34 -21.95 8.17
CA ILE A 194 -25.06 -20.93 7.17
C ILE A 194 -23.72 -21.28 6.51
N PRO A 195 -23.72 -21.81 5.27
CA PRO A 195 -22.51 -22.09 4.52
C PRO A 195 -21.93 -20.80 3.94
N ILE A 196 -20.70 -20.46 4.34
CA ILE A 196 -19.97 -19.32 3.79
C ILE A 196 -19.16 -19.80 2.59
N PRO A 197 -19.37 -19.21 1.39
CA PRO A 197 -18.56 -19.53 0.24
C PRO A 197 -17.11 -19.09 0.48
N LYS A 198 -16.17 -19.85 -0.10
CA LYS A 198 -14.75 -19.48 -0.04
C LYS A 198 -14.53 -18.16 -0.79
N VAL A 199 -13.75 -17.25 -0.19
CA VAL A 199 -13.37 -15.99 -0.84
C VAL A 199 -12.50 -16.26 -2.08
N SER A 200 -12.90 -15.70 -3.23
CA SER A 200 -12.15 -15.80 -4.48
C SER A 200 -10.86 -14.96 -4.44
N LYS A 201 -9.90 -15.27 -5.31
CA LYS A 201 -8.65 -14.50 -5.44
C LYS A 201 -8.93 -13.04 -5.82
N GLU A 202 -9.85 -12.82 -6.75
CA GLU A 202 -10.28 -11.47 -7.16
C GLU A 202 -10.81 -10.64 -5.99
N HIS A 203 -11.54 -11.26 -5.06
CA HIS A 203 -12.03 -10.56 -3.88
C HIS A 203 -10.89 -10.18 -2.93
N ARG A 204 -9.90 -11.06 -2.73
CA ARG A 204 -8.70 -10.76 -1.94
C ARG A 204 -7.90 -9.59 -2.54
N GLU A 205 -7.77 -9.56 -3.86
CA GLU A 205 -7.11 -8.45 -4.57
C GLU A 205 -7.88 -7.13 -4.41
N LYS A 206 -9.21 -7.16 -4.46
CA LYS A 206 -10.06 -5.99 -4.18
C LYS A 206 -9.83 -5.47 -2.76
N LEU A 207 -9.78 -6.34 -1.76
CA LEU A 207 -9.46 -5.95 -0.38
C LEU A 207 -8.05 -5.38 -0.24
N CYS A 208 -7.06 -5.94 -0.94
CA CYS A 208 -5.70 -5.39 -0.96
C CYS A 208 -5.64 -3.98 -1.57
N LYS A 209 -6.41 -3.72 -2.64
CA LYS A 209 -6.54 -2.37 -3.23
C LYS A 209 -7.18 -1.41 -2.24
N SER A 210 -8.24 -1.82 -1.55
CA SER A 210 -8.86 -1.02 -0.49
C SER A 210 -7.88 -0.73 0.66
N ALA A 211 -7.05 -1.69 1.06
CA ALA A 211 -6.03 -1.47 2.09
C ALA A 211 -5.06 -0.33 1.75
N LYS A 212 -4.68 -0.21 0.46
CA LYS A 212 -3.85 0.88 -0.05
C LYS A 212 -4.58 2.22 0.04
N THR A 213 -5.84 2.29 -0.39
CA THR A 213 -6.59 3.54 -0.36
C THR A 213 -6.79 4.08 1.06
N PHE A 214 -6.98 3.21 2.06
CA PHE A 214 -7.00 3.61 3.47
C PHE A 214 -5.65 4.11 3.97
N CYS A 215 -4.56 3.44 3.60
CA CYS A 215 -3.21 3.88 3.95
C CYS A 215 -2.92 5.27 3.37
N ASP A 216 -3.29 5.52 2.11
CA ASP A 216 -3.09 6.81 1.45
C ASP A 216 -3.91 7.93 2.10
N LYS A 217 -5.16 7.65 2.48
CA LYS A 217 -5.99 8.59 3.27
C LYS A 217 -5.35 8.94 4.61
N SER A 218 -4.81 7.96 5.33
CA SER A 218 -4.13 8.21 6.60
C SER A 218 -2.84 9.00 6.42
N LYS A 219 -2.05 8.72 5.37
CA LYS A 219 -0.88 9.54 5.03
C LYS A 219 -1.25 10.98 4.70
N GLN A 220 -2.36 11.19 3.98
CA GLN A 220 -2.86 12.53 3.70
C GLN A 220 -3.22 13.26 5.02
N LYS A 221 -3.96 12.61 5.92
CA LYS A 221 -4.28 13.17 7.26
C LYS A 221 -3.02 13.53 8.06
N LEU A 222 -2.00 12.66 8.06
CA LEU A 222 -0.72 12.94 8.73
C LEU A 222 -0.01 14.18 8.15
N ARG A 223 -0.03 14.36 6.82
CA ARG A 223 0.49 15.57 6.15
C ARG A 223 -0.31 16.80 6.52
N GLU A 224 -1.63 16.70 6.56
CA GLU A 224 -2.51 17.80 6.94
C GLU A 224 -2.23 18.26 8.38
N ILE A 225 -2.11 17.32 9.34
CA ILE A 225 -1.71 17.62 10.72
C ILE A 225 -0.37 18.35 10.73
N CYS A 226 0.67 17.78 10.11
CA CYS A 226 1.99 18.41 10.07
C CYS A 226 1.94 19.82 9.46
N ASN A 227 1.21 20.01 8.36
CA ASN A 227 1.04 21.31 7.71
C ASN A 227 0.35 22.34 8.61
N ARG A 228 -0.63 21.93 9.44
CA ARG A 228 -1.27 22.83 10.41
C ARG A 228 -0.26 23.33 11.44
N TYR A 229 0.55 22.43 12.01
CA TYR A 229 1.55 22.78 13.00
C TYR A 229 2.70 23.61 12.39
N THR A 230 3.13 23.29 11.17
CA THR A 230 4.10 24.10 10.41
C THR A 230 3.57 25.51 10.10
N LYS A 231 2.27 25.66 9.82
CA LYS A 231 1.66 26.99 9.66
C LYS A 231 1.66 27.79 10.96
N LYS A 232 1.33 27.15 12.09
CA LYS A 232 1.42 27.78 13.42
C LYS A 232 2.84 28.25 13.73
N LEU A 233 3.85 27.39 13.49
CA LEU A 233 5.26 27.75 13.61
C LEU A 233 5.66 28.98 12.78
N LYS A 234 5.19 29.04 11.53
CA LYS A 234 5.48 30.17 10.64
C LYS A 234 4.79 31.46 11.07
N ALA A 235 3.65 31.38 11.77
CA ALA A 235 2.98 32.56 12.32
C ALA A 235 3.72 33.12 13.54
N SER A 236 4.45 32.28 14.29
CA SER A 236 5.29 32.68 15.43
C SER A 236 6.65 33.28 15.02
N LYS A 237 6.88 33.53 13.73
CA LYS A 237 8.12 34.15 13.23
C LYS A 237 8.25 35.57 13.80
N GLY A 238 9.25 35.77 14.66
CA GLY A 238 9.50 37.02 15.36
C GLY A 238 9.63 36.87 16.88
N ALA A 239 9.03 35.82 17.46
CA ALA A 239 9.19 35.51 18.89
C ALA A 239 10.44 34.67 19.20
N PHE A 240 10.92 33.90 18.23
CA PHE A 240 12.02 32.94 18.38
C PHE A 240 13.06 33.12 17.27
N SER A 241 14.27 32.58 17.49
CA SER A 241 15.33 32.61 16.48
C SER A 241 14.95 31.79 15.25
N GLU A 242 15.42 32.22 14.07
CA GLU A 242 15.12 31.55 12.81
C GLU A 242 15.70 30.12 12.78
N ASP A 243 16.88 29.90 13.37
CA ASP A 243 17.51 28.59 13.47
C ASP A 243 16.66 27.60 14.30
N LEU A 244 16.08 28.06 15.43
CA LEU A 244 15.21 27.22 16.25
C LEU A 244 13.95 26.80 15.48
N ILE A 245 13.31 27.73 14.78
CA ILE A 245 12.10 27.43 13.97
C ILE A 245 12.42 26.40 12.88
N MET A 246 13.56 26.53 12.22
CA MET A 246 13.98 25.59 11.17
C MET A 246 14.23 24.20 11.76
N ASN A 247 14.92 24.10 12.89
CA ASN A 247 15.18 22.81 13.54
C ASN A 247 13.89 22.14 14.03
N ILE A 248 12.96 22.89 14.60
CA ILE A 248 11.65 22.37 15.03
C ILE A 248 10.85 21.85 13.83
N GLN A 249 10.85 22.61 12.72
CA GLN A 249 10.17 22.20 11.49
C GLN A 249 10.73 20.88 10.95
N GLU A 250 12.06 20.71 10.96
CA GLU A 250 12.71 19.45 10.57
C GLU A 250 12.31 18.30 11.50
N SER A 251 12.25 18.54 12.82
CA SER A 251 11.83 17.54 13.79
C SER A 251 10.39 17.07 13.58
N LEU A 252 9.43 17.99 13.35
CA LEU A 252 8.04 17.64 13.04
C LEU A 252 7.93 16.78 11.77
N ILE A 253 8.70 17.10 10.74
CA ILE A 253 8.73 16.34 9.48
C ILE A 253 9.30 14.94 9.73
N ASN A 254 10.36 14.81 10.54
CA ASN A 254 10.94 13.52 10.89
C ASN A 254 9.94 12.64 11.68
N GLN A 255 9.22 13.22 12.65
CA GLN A 255 8.18 12.50 13.40
C GLN A 255 7.04 12.05 12.50
N MET A 256 6.58 12.91 11.58
CA MET A 256 5.59 12.56 10.57
C MET A 256 6.06 11.41 9.68
N GLN A 257 7.31 11.46 9.20
CA GLN A 257 7.89 10.40 8.36
C GLN A 257 7.94 9.06 9.09
N GLY A 258 8.33 9.04 10.38
CA GLY A 258 8.28 7.82 11.20
C GLY A 258 6.86 7.23 11.30
N LYS A 259 5.84 8.07 11.47
CA LYS A 259 4.44 7.62 11.49
C LYS A 259 3.95 7.16 10.12
N MET A 260 4.46 7.73 9.03
CA MET A 260 4.18 7.21 7.68
C MET A 260 4.78 5.83 7.44
N THR A 261 6.01 5.58 7.89
CA THR A 261 6.63 4.26 7.79
C THR A 261 5.89 3.22 8.63
N GLU A 262 5.45 3.57 9.85
CA GLU A 262 4.60 2.71 10.68
C GLU A 262 3.28 2.35 9.95
N ALA A 263 2.63 3.32 9.29
CA ALA A 263 1.42 3.07 8.51
C ALA A 263 1.66 2.16 7.29
N GLU A 264 2.83 2.29 6.63
CA GLU A 264 3.23 1.40 5.52
C GLU A 264 3.50 -0.02 6.00
N GLU A 265 4.16 -0.20 7.15
CA GLU A 265 4.35 -1.50 7.75
C GLU A 265 3.02 -2.18 8.09
N MET A 266 2.08 -1.44 8.69
CA MET A 266 0.73 -1.98 8.98
C MET A 266 0.02 -2.42 7.71
N MET A 267 0.10 -1.62 6.64
CA MET A 267 -0.47 -1.95 5.34
C MET A 267 0.18 -3.21 4.73
N ALA A 268 1.50 -3.33 4.79
CA ALA A 268 2.23 -4.49 4.28
C ALA A 268 1.89 -5.77 5.05
N ARG A 269 1.83 -5.70 6.39
CA ARG A 269 1.39 -6.81 7.26
C ARG A 269 -0.01 -7.28 6.87
N LYS A 270 -0.96 -6.34 6.72
CA LYS A 270 -2.33 -6.66 6.31
C LYS A 270 -2.42 -7.24 4.90
N GLN A 271 -1.67 -6.72 3.93
CA GLN A 271 -1.66 -7.30 2.58
C GLN A 271 -1.12 -8.74 2.57
N LYS A 272 -0.08 -9.00 3.36
CA LYS A 272 0.44 -10.37 3.54
C LYS A 272 -0.63 -11.29 4.15
N ASP A 273 -1.38 -10.82 5.14
CA ASP A 273 -2.48 -11.60 5.74
C ASP A 273 -3.60 -11.88 4.73
N LEU A 274 -3.92 -10.92 3.86
CA LEU A 274 -4.98 -11.05 2.85
C LEU A 274 -4.61 -11.99 1.70
N LEU A 275 -3.34 -11.98 1.29
CA LEU A 275 -2.81 -12.82 0.20
C LEU A 275 -2.33 -14.18 0.69
N GLY A 276 -2.06 -14.32 1.99
CA GLY A 276 -1.51 -15.52 2.62
C GLY A 276 -2.28 -16.81 2.28
N ASP A 277 -1.49 -17.89 2.17
CA ASP A 277 -1.89 -19.16 1.57
C ASP A 277 -3.13 -19.78 2.21
N GLN A 278 -3.99 -20.28 1.33
CA GLN A 278 -5.11 -21.14 1.68
C GLN A 278 -4.55 -22.49 2.15
N LYS A 279 -4.38 -22.67 3.46
CA LYS A 279 -4.36 -24.00 4.05
C LYS A 279 -5.78 -24.54 4.14
#